data_AF-A0A0H5QQQ4-F1
#
_entry.id   AF-A0A0H5QQQ4-F1
#
_cell.length_a   1.000
_cell.length_b   1.000
_cell.length_c   1.000
_cell.angle_alpha   90.00
_cell.angle_beta   90.00
_cell.angle_gamma   90.00
#
_symmetry.space_group_name_H-M   'P 1'
#
loop_
_entity.id
_entity.type
_entity.pdbx_description
1 polymer ?
#
loop_
_entity_poly.entity_id
_entity_poly.type
_entity_poly.pdbx_seq_one_letter_code
_entity_poly.pdbx_strand_id
1 'polypeptide(L)'
;TFILINIIDRPVMAGLAVEMKEVDQLPESKVLHPLIEICFSCQHLPKMDINSQTNAFVYVQTQDNQGNCMEFKTGVIKNNYSPCFVERLKMEYVFEKEQKI
;
A
#
# COMPACT_ATOMS: atom_id res chain seq x y z
N THR A 1 12.16 2.92 -17.80
CA THR A 1 10.85 2.52 -17.27
C THR A 1 10.64 3.19 -15.95
N PHE A 2 9.55 3.93 -15.78
CA PHE A 2 9.22 4.60 -14.51
C PHE A 2 8.02 3.88 -13.90
N ILE A 3 8.11 3.54 -12.60
CA ILE A 3 6.96 3.09 -11.81
C ILE A 3 6.40 4.34 -11.15
N LEU A 4 5.17 4.71 -11.51
CA LEU A 4 4.46 5.80 -10.85
C LEU A 4 3.77 5.21 -9.63
N ILE A 5 4.33 5.51 -8.46
CA ILE A 5 3.73 5.20 -7.17
C ILE A 5 2.87 6.41 -6.78
N ASN A 6 1.56 6.29 -6.93
CA ASN A 6 0.64 7.30 -6.41
C ASN A 6 0.32 6.91 -4.96
N ILE A 7 0.87 7.66 -4.02
CA ILE A 7 0.48 7.59 -2.61
C ILE A 7 -0.75 8.47 -2.45
N ILE A 8 -1.91 7.86 -2.26
CA ILE A 8 -3.13 8.59 -1.96
C ILE A 8 -3.32 8.51 -0.45
N ASP A 9 -3.03 9.61 0.24
CA ASP A 9 -3.43 9.79 1.63
C ASP A 9 -4.94 10.09 1.66
N ARG A 10 -5.75 9.04 1.87
CA ARG A 10 -7.12 9.24 2.31
C ARG A 10 -7.14 8.93 3.81
N PRO A 11 -7.49 9.89 4.68
CA PRO A 11 -7.71 9.57 6.08
C PRO A 11 -8.88 8.57 6.17
N VAL A 12 -8.55 7.29 6.31
CA VAL A 12 -9.53 6.28 6.71
C VAL A 12 -9.71 6.47 8.21
N MET A 13 -10.68 7.31 8.57
CA MET A 13 -11.13 7.42 9.97
C MET A 13 -11.66 6.04 10.37
N ALA A 14 -10.83 5.25 11.06
CA ALA A 14 -11.29 4.07 11.76
C ALA A 14 -12.26 4.55 12.85
N GLY A 15 -13.55 4.49 12.56
CA GLY A 15 -14.59 4.85 13.50
C GLY A 15 -14.47 4.02 14.76
N LEU A 16 -13.99 4.64 15.83
CA LEU A 16 -14.05 4.11 17.18
C LEU A 16 -15.12 4.89 17.93
N ALA A 17 -16.38 4.51 17.74
CA ALA A 17 -17.40 4.74 18.74
C ALA A 17 -17.10 3.78 19.90
N VAL A 18 -16.21 4.18 20.80
CA VAL A 18 -16.01 3.47 22.06
C VAL A 18 -17.07 3.95 23.03
N GLU A 19 -17.99 3.05 23.38
CA GLU A 19 -18.88 3.22 24.52
C GLU A 19 -18.03 3.47 25.78
N MET A 20 -18.14 4.67 26.34
CA MET A 20 -17.38 5.12 27.51
C MET A 20 -17.84 4.32 28.73
N LYS A 21 -17.00 3.38 29.20
CA LYS A 21 -17.07 2.83 30.56
C LYS A 21 -16.04 3.51 31.45
N GLU A 22 -16.41 3.59 32.72
CA GLU A 22 -15.90 4.46 33.78
C GLU A 22 -14.38 4.59 33.94
N VAL A 23 -14.04 5.79 34.38
CA VAL A 23 -12.75 6.41 34.73
C VAL A 23 -11.96 5.56 35.74
N ASP A 24 -10.73 5.17 35.39
CA ASP A 24 -9.55 5.09 36.30
C ASP A 24 -8.27 4.45 35.70
N GLN A 25 -8.24 4.18 34.39
CA GLN A 25 -7.00 3.99 33.65
C GLN A 25 -7.15 4.74 32.34
N LEU A 26 -6.52 5.90 32.19
CA LEU A 26 -6.40 6.52 30.87
C LEU A 26 -5.56 5.54 30.05
N PRO A 27 -6.12 4.82 29.06
CA PRO A 27 -5.30 3.95 28.23
C PRO A 27 -4.22 4.84 27.63
N GLU A 28 -2.95 4.40 27.68
CA GLU A 28 -1.88 5.03 26.92
C GLU A 28 -2.47 5.47 25.58
N SER A 29 -2.42 6.78 25.32
CA SER A 29 -3.00 7.39 24.13
C SER A 29 -2.67 6.51 22.94
N LYS A 30 -3.64 5.71 22.47
CA LYS A 30 -3.41 4.72 21.43
C LYS A 30 -3.01 5.52 20.21
N VAL A 31 -1.73 5.52 19.87
CA VAL A 31 -1.20 6.30 18.76
C VAL A 31 -1.87 5.73 17.51
N LEU A 32 -2.80 6.49 16.95
CA LEU A 32 -3.51 6.11 15.74
C LEU A 32 -2.66 6.56 14.56
N HIS A 33 -1.98 5.62 13.92
CA HIS A 33 -1.28 5.87 12.67
C HIS A 33 -2.30 5.98 11.53
N PRO A 34 -2.21 6.99 10.65
CA PRO A 34 -3.03 7.07 9.45
C PRO A 34 -2.85 5.84 8.57
N LEU A 35 -3.93 5.36 7.95
CA LEU A 35 -3.85 4.30 6.94
C LEU A 35 -3.75 4.94 5.54
N ILE A 36 -2.72 4.61 4.79
CA ILE A 36 -2.53 5.09 3.41
C ILE A 36 -2.83 3.98 2.39
N GLU A 37 -3.21 4.39 1.19
CA GLU A 37 -3.36 3.49 0.03
C GLU A 37 -2.32 3.82 -1.03
N ILE A 38 -1.53 2.81 -1.41
CA ILE A 38 -0.56 2.89 -2.50
C ILE A 38 -1.17 2.25 -3.74
N CYS A 39 -1.24 3.04 -4.82
CA CYS A 39 -1.72 2.60 -6.13
C CYS A 39 -0.54 2.48 -7.10
N PHE A 40 -0.54 1.41 -7.90
CA PHE A 40 0.54 1.12 -8.83
C PHE A 40 0.12 1.34 -10.27
N SER A 41 0.96 2.04 -11.03
CA SER A 41 0.88 2.10 -12.48
C SER A 41 2.28 2.14 -13.09
N CYS A 42 2.44 1.53 -14.26
CA CYS A 42 3.69 1.55 -15.02
C CYS A 42 3.47 2.29 -16.33
N GLN A 43 4.55 2.83 -16.89
CA GLN A 43 4.56 3.36 -18.25
C GLN A 43 5.81 2.91 -18.99
N HIS A 44 5.64 2.63 -20.27
CA HIS A 44 6.73 2.24 -21.17
C HIS A 44 7.49 0.99 -20.68
N LEU A 45 6.76 -0.04 -20.25
CA LEU A 45 7.36 -1.34 -19.95
C LEU A 45 8.07 -1.87 -21.22
N PRO A 46 9.26 -2.48 -21.08
CA PRO A 46 9.96 -3.05 -22.22
C PRO A 46 9.17 -4.25 -22.76
N LYS A 47 9.29 -4.50 -24.07
CA LYS A 47 8.73 -5.69 -24.71
C LYS A 47 9.50 -6.93 -24.24
N MET A 48 8.83 -7.75 -23.43
CA MET A 48 9.42 -8.99 -22.90
C MET A 48 8.99 -10.24 -23.69
N ASP A 49 7.91 -10.15 -24.47
CA ASP A 49 7.39 -11.26 -25.28
C ASP A 49 7.62 -11.01 -26.77
N ILE A 50 8.01 -12.03 -27.55
CA ILE A 50 8.34 -11.88 -28.99
C ILE A 50 7.08 -11.50 -29.80
N ASN A 51 5.96 -12.16 -29.51
CA ASN A 51 4.71 -12.07 -30.28
C ASN A 51 3.59 -11.30 -29.57
N SER A 52 3.85 -10.71 -28.40
CA SER A 52 2.85 -9.95 -27.65
C SER A 52 3.46 -8.76 -26.92
N GLN A 53 2.61 -7.91 -26.36
CA GLN A 53 3.05 -6.92 -25.38
C GLN A 53 3.30 -7.63 -24.03
N THR A 54 3.85 -6.88 -23.08
CA THR A 54 4.25 -7.42 -21.77
C THR A 54 3.06 -7.79 -20.90
N ASN A 55 3.15 -8.95 -20.25
CA ASN A 55 2.27 -9.37 -19.16
C ASN A 55 2.88 -8.91 -17.83
N ALA A 56 2.20 -8.05 -17.09
CA ALA A 56 2.77 -7.37 -15.93
C ALA A 56 1.99 -7.65 -14.64
N PHE A 57 2.72 -7.78 -13.53
CA PHE A 57 2.21 -7.75 -12.17
C PHE A 57 3.20 -6.98 -11.28
N VAL A 58 2.73 -6.53 -10.12
CA VAL A 58 3.59 -5.89 -9.11
C VAL A 58 3.71 -6.83 -7.91
N TYR A 59 4.92 -6.94 -7.39
CA TYR A 59 5.23 -7.59 -6.13
C TYR A 59 5.96 -6.58 -5.25
N VAL A 60 5.51 -6.43 -4.01
CA VAL A 60 6.07 -5.50 -3.03
C VAL A 60 6.37 -6.27 -1.76
N GLN A 61 7.57 -6.06 -1.23
CA GLN A 61 7.98 -6.54 0.07
C GLN A 61 8.16 -5.31 0.97
N THR A 62 7.35 -5.22 2.02
CA THR A 62 7.39 -4.11 2.98
C THR A 62 7.60 -4.65 4.39
N GLN A 63 7.85 -3.76 5.35
CA GLN A 63 7.85 -4.09 6.77
C GLN A 63 6.75 -3.33 7.50
N ASP A 64 6.08 -3.98 8.43
CA ASP A 64 5.13 -3.32 9.32
C ASP A 64 5.85 -2.52 10.43
N ASN A 65 5.05 -1.86 11.27
CA ASN A 65 5.56 -1.04 12.37
C ASN A 65 6.31 -1.86 13.44
N GLN A 66 6.05 -3.17 13.52
CA GLN A 66 6.70 -4.11 14.42
C GLN A 66 7.94 -4.78 13.80
N GLY A 67 8.24 -4.48 12.53
CA GLY A 67 9.38 -5.04 11.79
C GLY A 67 9.06 -6.38 11.12
N ASN A 68 7.80 -6.82 11.10
CA ASN A 68 7.40 -8.02 10.38
C ASN A 68 7.41 -7.77 8.88
N CYS A 69 7.93 -8.73 8.11
CA CYS A 69 7.87 -8.70 6.66
C CYS A 69 6.44 -8.93 6.18
N MET A 70 5.98 -8.08 5.26
CA MET A 70 4.70 -8.20 4.59
C MET A 70 4.91 -8.26 3.08
N GLU A 71 4.10 -9.07 2.42
CA GLU A 71 4.14 -9.23 0.97
C GLU A 71 2.81 -8.80 0.36
N PHE A 72 2.89 -8.07 -0.74
CA PHE A 72 1.73 -7.67 -1.53
C PHE A 72 1.96 -8.00 -3.00
N LYS A 73 0.92 -8.53 -3.65
CA LYS A 73 0.97 -8.91 -5.05
C LYS A 73 -0.33 -8.54 -5.76
N THR A 74 -0.22 -7.99 -6.96
CA THR A 74 -1.37 -7.71 -7.83
C THR A 74 -1.72 -8.91 -8.71
N GLY A 75 -2.91 -8.87 -9.32
CA GLY A 75 -3.20 -9.66 -10.50
C GLY A 75 -2.28 -9.33 -11.68
N VAL A 76 -2.35 -10.17 -12.72
CA VAL A 76 -1.59 -9.99 -13.97
C VAL A 76 -2.45 -9.23 -14.98
N ILE A 77 -1.95 -8.09 -15.46
CA ILE A 77 -2.51 -7.40 -16.62
C ILE A 77 -1.76 -7.89 -17.86
N LYS A 78 -2.52 -8.45 -18.81
CA LYS A 78 -1.95 -9.04 -20.03
C LYS A 78 -1.78 -8.00 -21.13
N ASN A 79 -0.75 -8.20 -21.94
CA ASN A 79 -0.53 -7.45 -23.18
C ASN A 79 -0.64 -5.92 -23.03
N ASN A 80 0.07 -5.33 -22.07
CA ASN A 80 0.00 -3.89 -21.82
C ASN A 80 1.37 -3.31 -21.41
N TYR A 81 1.85 -2.29 -22.13
CA TYR A 81 3.09 -1.57 -21.78
C TYR A 81 2.92 -0.48 -20.70
N SER A 82 1.68 -0.10 -20.40
CA SER A 82 1.35 0.91 -19.41
C SER A 82 0.20 0.44 -18.50
N PRO A 83 0.39 -0.67 -17.75
CA PRO A 83 -0.65 -1.21 -16.88
C PRO A 83 -0.98 -0.26 -15.72
N CYS A 84 -2.26 -0.19 -15.37
CA CYS A 84 -2.78 0.45 -14.16
C CYS A 84 -3.47 -0.63 -13.33
N PHE A 85 -2.95 -0.89 -12.12
CA PHE A 85 -3.44 -1.97 -11.26
C PHE A 85 -4.62 -1.49 -10.40
N VAL A 86 -5.58 -2.37 -10.15
CA VAL A 86 -6.81 -2.06 -9.38
C VAL A 86 -6.57 -2.29 -7.89
N GLU A 87 -5.73 -3.26 -7.57
CA GLU A 87 -5.33 -3.61 -6.21
C GLU A 87 -4.51 -2.49 -5.57
N ARG A 88 -4.73 -2.29 -4.27
CA ARG A 88 -4.12 -1.20 -3.50
C ARG A 88 -3.43 -1.79 -2.29
N LEU A 89 -2.17 -1.43 -2.09
CA LEU A 89 -1.45 -1.77 -0.87
C LEU A 89 -1.93 -0.80 0.23
N LYS A 90 -2.43 -1.37 1.33
CA LYS A 90 -2.82 -0.62 2.53
C LYS A 90 -1.75 -0.80 3.59
N MET A 91 -1.27 0.29 4.17
CA MET A 91 -0.32 0.25 5.28
C MET A 91 -0.52 1.43 6.21
N GLU A 92 -0.15 1.25 7.47
CA GLU A 92 -0.07 2.35 8.43
C GLU A 92 1.11 3.25 8.07
N TYR A 93 0.93 4.56 8.15
CA TYR A 93 1.97 5.55 7.95
C TYR A 93 2.49 6.06 9.30
N VAL A 94 3.80 6.01 9.49
CA VAL A 94 4.48 6.49 10.69
C VAL A 94 5.46 7.58 10.29
N PHE A 95 5.12 8.84 10.58
CA PHE A 95 5.90 10.00 10.15
C PHE A 95 7.35 9.95 10.65
N GLU A 96 7.54 9.52 11.89
CA GLU A 96 8.83 9.46 12.57
C GLU A 96 9.70 8.25 12.21
N LYS A 97 9.22 7.35 11.33
CA LYS A 97 9.91 6.10 10.98
C LYS A 97 10.08 5.95 9.48
N GLU A 98 11.28 5.54 9.05
CA GLU A 98 11.51 5.10 7.66
C GLU A 98 10.80 3.77 7.41
N GLN A 99 9.91 3.75 6.40
CA GLN A 99 9.14 2.56 6.00
C GLN A 99 9.62 2.13 4.61
N LYS A 100 10.31 1.00 4.53
CA LYS A 100 10.94 0.50 3.29
C LYS A 100 9.94 -0.31 2.45
N ILE A 101 9.92 -0.04 1.14
CA ILE A 101 9.00 -0.59 0.14
C ILE A 101 9.79 -0.97 -1.12
#